data_AF-A0A239PI47-F1
#
_entry.id   AF-A0A239PI47-F1
#
_cell.length_a   1.000
_cell.length_b   1.000
_cell.length_c   1.000
_cell.angle_alpha   90.00
_cell.angle_beta   90.00
_cell.angle_gamma   90.00
#
_symmetry.space_group_name_H-M   'P 1'
#
loop_
_entity.id
_entity.type
_entity.pdbx_description
1 polymer ?
#
loop_
_entity_poly.entity_id
_entity_poly.type
_entity_poly.pdbx_seq_one_letter_code
_entity_poly.pdbx_strand_id
1 'polypeptide(L)'
;MDNGQQLRHARRAANLTLSQVGAIGEVSASHLSRIENGERAVTPATVALYQRAVNEALGEGASPTFSAVRRKDFLALAGATVAGAVAAGPATAVDADECADWLAWETWTAGRDLHETEIPPDRRPGVSLIVRRRRVVRTADGLIRFPHPGLIDFHIGRRVFAGVASGSSATLETAQTTHATDLVIREFVEHDPRAVAALNRWMTDGGTDVLRVNAAGILAKVAAPEIADRVIAALRVDSAARTLYVTAVASRVLAIPWDAAAKLAGGTEAPPHDSAVRLAGELRNPRDAAARWCSAVLLHQTGGAAAEPVKAAVADALRAEASRENLRTMAALLAGSNPITTTNERRR
;
A
#
# COMPACT_ATOMS: atom_id res chain seq x y z
N MET A 1 4.09 21.86 -2.27
CA MET A 1 4.23 21.53 -0.84
C MET A 1 5.73 21.38 -0.55
N ASP A 2 6.26 22.07 0.46
CA ASP A 2 7.70 22.02 0.79
C ASP A 2 8.07 20.69 1.46
N ASN A 3 9.30 20.20 1.27
CA ASN A 3 9.78 18.92 1.83
C ASN A 3 9.66 18.92 3.37
N GLY A 4 9.84 20.07 4.02
CA GLY A 4 9.61 20.22 5.47
C GLY A 4 8.17 19.93 5.88
N GLN A 5 7.20 20.41 5.10
CA GLN A 5 5.78 20.16 5.33
C GLN A 5 5.42 18.67 5.13
N GLN A 6 6.08 18.00 4.19
CA GLN A 6 5.89 16.55 3.99
C GLN A 6 6.39 15.74 5.20
N LEU A 7 7.56 16.07 5.75
CA LEU A 7 8.05 15.44 6.98
C LEU A 7 7.12 15.68 8.17
N ARG A 8 6.58 16.90 8.29
CA ARG A 8 5.55 17.22 9.28
C ARG A 8 4.31 16.37 9.12
N HIS A 9 3.83 16.20 7.90
CA HIS A 9 2.65 15.39 7.60
C HIS A 9 2.89 13.93 7.98
N ALA A 10 4.00 13.34 7.52
CA ALA A 10 4.37 11.95 7.82
C ALA A 10 4.50 11.70 9.33
N ARG A 11 5.15 12.61 10.06
CA ARG A 11 5.28 12.51 11.52
C ARG A 11 3.92 12.56 12.23
N ARG A 12 3.03 13.48 11.83
CA ARG A 12 1.69 13.60 12.41
C ARG A 12 0.82 12.39 12.10
N ALA A 13 0.89 11.86 10.88
CA ALA A 13 0.18 10.64 10.49
C ALA A 13 0.61 9.42 11.35
N ALA A 14 1.88 9.38 11.78
CA ALA A 14 2.40 8.37 12.70
C ALA A 14 2.13 8.67 14.19
N ASN A 15 1.35 9.70 14.53
CA ASN A 15 1.12 10.19 15.91
C ASN A 15 2.41 10.50 16.69
N LEU A 16 3.46 10.94 16.00
CA LEU A 16 4.74 11.28 16.61
C LEU A 16 4.85 12.77 16.93
N THR A 17 5.45 13.08 18.08
CA THR A 17 5.90 14.42 18.45
C THR A 17 7.30 14.69 17.89
N LEU A 18 7.68 15.97 17.76
CA LEU A 18 9.05 16.34 17.38
C LEU A 18 10.09 15.81 18.39
N SER A 19 9.74 15.75 19.67
CA SER A 19 10.61 15.22 20.72
C SER A 19 10.86 13.72 20.57
N GLN A 20 9.84 12.94 20.18
CA GLN A 20 9.99 11.51 19.92
C GLN A 20 10.89 11.24 18.70
N VAL A 21 10.70 11.98 17.60
CA VAL A 21 11.60 11.89 16.44
C VAL A 21 13.02 12.34 16.81
N GLY A 22 13.13 13.39 17.63
CA GLY A 22 14.40 13.91 18.10
C GLY A 22 15.20 12.91 18.94
N ALA A 23 14.53 12.18 19.83
CA ALA A 23 15.16 11.16 20.68
C ALA A 23 15.81 10.03 19.86
N ILE A 24 15.19 9.64 18.74
CA ILE A 24 15.68 8.55 17.87
C ILE A 24 16.95 8.94 17.10
N GLY A 25 17.13 10.24 16.84
CA GLY A 25 18.24 10.76 16.03
C GLY A 25 19.26 11.59 16.78
N GLU A 26 19.14 11.67 18.11
CA GLU A 26 19.94 12.55 18.96
C GLU A 26 19.94 14.02 18.48
N VAL A 27 18.80 14.49 17.98
CA VAL A 27 18.60 15.87 17.49
C VAL A 27 17.49 16.57 18.26
N SER A 28 17.66 17.88 18.48
CA SER A 28 16.67 18.66 19.23
C SER A 28 15.37 18.89 18.46
N ALA A 29 14.24 18.91 19.17
CA ALA A 29 12.93 19.23 18.58
C ALA A 29 12.92 20.60 17.87
N SER A 30 13.67 21.58 18.39
CA SER A 30 13.85 22.90 17.76
C SER A 30 14.58 22.81 16.41
N HIS A 31 15.59 21.93 16.28
CA HIS A 31 16.25 21.69 14.99
C HIS A 31 15.26 21.11 13.97
N LEU A 32 14.48 20.11 14.38
CA LEU A 32 13.48 19.46 13.51
C LEU A 32 12.34 20.41 13.13
N SER A 33 11.88 21.26 14.05
CA SER A 33 10.84 22.28 13.78
C SER A 33 11.26 23.24 12.66
N ARG A 34 12.50 23.73 12.69
CA ARG A 34 13.05 24.61 11.65
C ARG A 34 13.11 23.91 10.29
N ILE A 35 13.35 22.60 10.26
CA ILE A 35 13.28 21.83 9.02
C ILE A 35 11.84 21.72 8.53
N GLU A 36 10.88 21.42 9.41
CA GLU A 36 9.47 21.33 9.02
C GLU A 36 8.85 22.65 8.56
N ASN A 37 9.36 23.78 9.03
CA ASN A 37 8.96 25.13 8.63
C ASN A 37 9.68 25.64 7.37
N GLY A 38 10.62 24.88 6.80
CA GLY A 38 11.43 25.32 5.67
C GLY A 38 12.53 26.33 6.01
N GLU A 39 12.76 26.62 7.30
CA GLU A 39 13.85 27.48 7.77
C GLU A 39 15.22 26.78 7.67
N ARG A 40 15.23 25.44 7.58
CA ARG A 40 16.40 24.63 7.31
C ARG A 40 16.10 23.60 6.21
N ALA A 41 17.08 23.38 5.35
CA ALA A 41 16.95 22.40 4.27
C ALA A 41 16.74 20.99 4.82
N VAL A 42 15.83 20.25 4.21
CA VAL A 42 15.71 18.80 4.43
C VAL A 42 16.95 18.11 3.87
N THR A 43 17.65 17.36 4.72
CA THR A 43 18.82 16.56 4.32
C THR A 43 18.44 15.08 4.24
N PRO A 44 19.20 14.25 3.50
CA PRO A 44 19.00 12.80 3.50
C PRO A 44 19.03 12.18 4.91
N ALA A 45 19.91 12.67 5.79
CA ALA A 45 19.98 12.23 7.18
C ALA A 45 18.69 12.55 7.95
N THR A 46 18.09 13.72 7.71
CA THR A 46 16.79 14.09 8.29
C THR A 46 15.67 13.18 7.76
N VAL A 47 15.63 12.90 6.47
CA VAL A 47 14.63 11.98 5.89
C VAL A 47 14.76 10.59 6.51
N ALA A 48 15.97 10.05 6.60
CA ALA A 48 16.24 8.74 7.19
C ALA A 48 15.86 8.68 8.68
N LEU A 49 16.05 9.78 9.41
CA LEU A 49 15.62 9.89 10.81
C LEU A 49 14.09 9.82 10.93
N TYR A 50 13.37 10.66 10.18
CA TYR A 50 11.90 10.65 10.21
C TYR A 50 11.35 9.29 9.78
N GLN A 51 11.94 8.67 8.76
CA GLN A 51 11.56 7.34 8.32
C GLN A 51 11.75 6.30 9.43
N ARG A 52 12.91 6.29 10.11
CA ARG A 52 13.16 5.36 11.21
C ARG A 52 12.15 5.55 12.33
N ALA A 53 11.90 6.80 12.69
CA ALA A 53 10.94 7.15 13.72
C ALA A 53 9.51 6.71 13.36
N VAL A 54 9.11 6.93 12.11
CA VAL A 54 7.82 6.47 11.59
C VAL A 54 7.79 4.94 11.63
N ASN A 55 8.73 4.23 11.01
CA ASN A 55 8.72 2.77 10.96
C ASN A 55 8.70 2.11 12.35
N GLU A 56 9.48 2.65 13.31
CA GLU A 56 9.49 2.18 14.69
C GLU A 56 8.13 2.41 15.37
N ALA A 57 7.54 3.58 15.22
CA ALA A 57 6.20 3.87 15.71
C ALA A 57 5.11 3.03 15.00
N LEU A 58 5.35 2.66 13.75
CA LEU A 58 4.43 1.89 12.95
C LEU A 58 4.55 0.37 13.17
N GLY A 59 5.54 -0.11 13.94
CA GLY A 59 5.80 -1.52 14.18
C GLY A 59 6.39 -2.27 12.97
N GLU A 60 6.87 -1.54 11.97
CA GLU A 60 7.47 -2.10 10.76
C GLU A 60 8.95 -2.35 11.00
N GLY A 61 9.29 -3.59 11.40
CA GLY A 61 10.66 -4.08 11.27
C GLY A 61 11.15 -3.85 9.84
N ALA A 62 12.44 -3.53 9.66
CA ALA A 62 13.05 -3.16 8.38
C ALA A 62 12.43 -3.95 7.22
N SER A 63 11.53 -3.30 6.46
CA SER A 63 10.79 -3.95 5.39
C SER A 63 11.83 -4.56 4.44
N PRO A 64 11.78 -5.87 4.16
CA PRO A 64 12.65 -6.44 3.15
C PRO A 64 12.40 -5.67 1.85
N THR A 65 13.48 -5.10 1.33
CA THR A 65 13.62 -4.43 0.05
C THR A 65 12.65 -4.94 -1.02
N PHE A 66 11.88 -4.01 -1.60
CA PHE A 66 11.33 -3.87 -2.98
C PHE A 66 11.05 -5.07 -3.92
N SER A 67 11.26 -6.34 -3.54
CA SER A 67 11.34 -7.48 -4.49
C SER A 67 10.20 -8.50 -4.44
N ALA A 68 9.15 -8.30 -3.63
CA ALA A 68 8.14 -9.36 -3.47
C ALA A 68 6.91 -9.28 -4.41
N VAL A 69 6.79 -8.28 -5.29
CA VAL A 69 5.83 -8.33 -6.40
C VAL A 69 6.64 -8.50 -7.68
N ARG A 70 6.63 -9.69 -8.28
CA ARG A 70 7.24 -9.90 -9.60
C ARG A 70 6.36 -9.26 -10.66
N ARG A 71 6.59 -7.95 -10.81
CA ARG A 71 5.98 -7.02 -11.78
C ARG A 71 6.13 -7.46 -13.25
N LYS A 72 7.08 -8.37 -13.56
CA LYS A 72 7.29 -8.90 -14.91
C LYS A 72 6.30 -10.00 -15.31
N ASP A 73 5.78 -10.78 -14.35
CA ASP A 73 4.94 -11.95 -14.65
C ASP A 73 3.48 -11.52 -14.89
N PHE A 74 3.07 -10.34 -14.41
CA PHE A 74 1.75 -9.77 -14.65
C PHE A 74 1.62 -9.11 -16.05
N LEU A 75 2.69 -8.45 -16.54
CA LEU A 75 2.71 -7.90 -17.91
C LEU A 75 2.72 -8.99 -19.00
N ALA A 76 3.04 -10.24 -18.66
CA ALA A 76 2.94 -11.37 -19.57
C ALA A 76 1.50 -11.90 -19.74
N LEU A 77 0.55 -11.48 -18.90
CA LEU A 77 -0.86 -11.91 -18.95
C LEU A 77 -1.83 -10.79 -19.40
N ALA A 78 -1.42 -9.53 -19.35
CA ALA A 78 -2.23 -8.36 -19.75
C ALA A 78 -1.76 -7.72 -21.07
N GLY A 79 -1.56 -8.54 -22.12
CA GLY A 79 -1.25 -8.05 -23.45
C GLY A 79 -2.46 -7.45 -24.16
N ALA A 80 -2.70 -6.14 -24.01
CA ALA A 80 -3.38 -5.28 -24.99
C ALA A 80 -3.30 -3.78 -24.62
N THR A 81 -2.54 -3.03 -25.43
CA THR A 81 -2.68 -1.63 -25.89
C THR A 81 -3.32 -0.55 -24.98
N VAL A 82 -2.52 0.45 -24.59
CA VAL A 82 -2.94 1.88 -24.61
C VAL A 82 -1.79 2.73 -25.14
N ALA A 83 -1.79 2.98 -26.46
CA ALA A 83 -1.05 4.08 -27.06
C ALA A 83 -1.94 5.32 -27.03
N GLY A 84 -1.74 6.18 -26.03
CA GLY A 84 -2.35 7.51 -25.96
C GLY A 84 -1.31 8.56 -26.35
N ALA A 85 -1.24 8.88 -27.65
CA ALA A 85 -0.48 10.02 -28.14
C ALA A 85 -1.13 11.32 -27.64
N VAL A 86 -0.40 12.11 -26.84
CA VAL A 86 -0.78 13.50 -26.56
C VAL A 86 -0.02 14.38 -27.55
N ALA A 87 -0.77 15.08 -28.40
CA ALA A 87 -0.25 16.00 -29.39
C ALA A 87 0.59 17.11 -28.74
N ALA A 88 1.76 17.38 -29.31
CA ALA A 88 2.68 18.42 -28.88
C ALA A 88 2.07 19.83 -29.11
N GLY A 89 1.70 20.49 -28.02
CA GLY A 89 1.61 21.95 -27.96
C GLY A 89 3.00 22.57 -27.71
N PRO A 90 3.18 23.89 -27.89
CA PRO A 90 4.47 24.55 -27.76
C PRO A 90 5.01 24.38 -26.33
N ALA A 91 6.34 24.25 -26.20
CA ALA A 91 7.06 23.87 -24.99
C ALA A 91 6.73 24.77 -23.77
N THR A 92 5.66 24.40 -23.07
CA THR A 92 5.31 24.89 -21.74
C THR A 92 6.40 24.46 -20.76
N ALA A 93 6.75 25.35 -19.84
CA ALA A 93 7.72 25.08 -18.78
C ALA A 93 7.45 23.70 -18.15
N VAL A 94 8.44 22.82 -18.19
CA VAL A 94 8.27 21.44 -17.72
C VAL A 94 7.92 21.45 -16.24
N ASP A 95 6.72 20.97 -15.91
CA ASP A 95 6.28 20.88 -14.52
C ASP A 95 7.11 19.80 -13.79
N ALA A 96 7.85 20.25 -12.78
CA ALA A 96 8.70 19.40 -11.96
C ALA A 96 7.90 18.38 -11.13
N ASP A 97 6.65 18.71 -10.77
CA ASP A 97 5.77 17.77 -10.07
C ASP A 97 5.25 16.71 -11.05
N GLU A 98 4.78 17.11 -12.24
CA GLU A 98 4.35 16.17 -13.28
C GLU A 98 5.48 15.22 -13.71
N CYS A 99 6.71 15.73 -13.86
CA CYS A 99 7.87 14.88 -14.18
C CYS A 99 8.23 13.91 -13.04
N ALA A 100 8.03 14.30 -11.78
CA ALA A 100 8.24 13.40 -10.66
C ALA A 100 7.15 12.33 -10.58
N ASP A 101 5.89 12.68 -10.86
CA ASP A 101 4.77 11.74 -10.95
C ASP A 101 4.97 10.74 -12.08
N TRP A 102 5.43 11.19 -13.25
CA TRP A 102 5.79 10.33 -14.37
C TRP A 102 6.95 9.39 -14.00
N LEU A 103 8.05 9.92 -13.45
CA LEU A 103 9.22 9.11 -13.11
C LEU A 103 8.87 8.05 -12.05
N ALA A 104 8.09 8.40 -11.03
CA ALA A 104 7.61 7.45 -10.03
C ALA A 104 6.75 6.34 -10.65
N TRP A 105 5.87 6.69 -11.57
CA TRP A 105 5.04 5.72 -12.30
C TRP A 105 5.87 4.74 -13.11
N GLU A 106 6.85 5.22 -13.87
CA GLU A 106 7.72 4.39 -14.68
C GLU A 106 8.63 3.50 -13.81
N THR A 107 9.24 4.05 -12.76
CA THR A 107 10.03 3.26 -11.78
C THR A 107 9.19 2.16 -11.13
N TRP A 108 7.93 2.48 -10.78
CA TRP A 108 7.02 1.51 -10.17
C TRP A 108 6.60 0.41 -11.13
N THR A 109 6.24 0.78 -12.37
CA THR A 109 5.84 -0.17 -13.41
C THR A 109 7.00 -1.08 -13.80
N ALA A 110 8.20 -0.52 -13.98
CA ALA A 110 9.41 -1.29 -14.29
C ALA A 110 9.89 -2.13 -13.10
N GLY A 111 9.53 -1.75 -11.87
CA GLY A 111 9.98 -2.40 -10.64
C GLY A 111 11.46 -2.20 -10.33
N ARG A 112 12.08 -1.19 -10.94
CA ARG A 112 13.50 -0.85 -10.83
C ARG A 112 13.72 0.62 -11.12
N ASP A 113 14.84 1.14 -10.64
CA ASP A 113 15.32 2.47 -11.01
C ASP A 113 15.55 2.55 -12.54
N LEU A 114 15.32 3.72 -13.12
CA LEU A 114 15.48 3.94 -14.56
C LEU A 114 16.87 4.49 -14.85
N HIS A 115 17.50 4.00 -15.92
CA HIS A 115 18.72 4.60 -16.44
C HIS A 115 18.39 5.88 -17.23
N GLU A 116 19.27 6.88 -17.20
CA GLU A 116 19.07 8.18 -17.88
C GLU A 116 18.77 8.04 -19.38
N THR A 117 19.30 7.00 -20.02
CA THR A 117 19.04 6.71 -21.44
C THR A 117 17.63 6.22 -21.72
N GLU A 118 16.94 5.68 -20.72
CA GLU A 118 15.55 5.23 -20.81
C GLU A 118 14.56 6.39 -20.71
N ILE A 119 15.04 7.59 -20.37
CA ILE A 119 14.22 8.78 -20.18
C ILE A 119 13.90 9.41 -21.54
N PRO A 120 12.62 9.55 -21.91
CA PRO A 120 12.19 10.19 -23.15
C PRO A 120 12.78 11.59 -23.32
N PRO A 121 13.21 11.98 -24.54
CA PRO A 121 13.86 13.27 -24.77
C PRO A 121 13.08 14.49 -24.27
N ASP A 122 11.75 14.46 -24.38
CA ASP A 122 10.82 15.49 -23.91
C ASP A 122 10.76 15.59 -22.38
N ARG A 123 11.04 14.50 -21.65
CA ARG A 123 11.05 14.45 -20.18
C ARG A 123 12.41 14.76 -19.57
N ARG A 124 13.52 14.66 -20.32
CA ARG A 124 14.89 14.90 -19.83
C ARG A 124 15.11 16.28 -19.18
N PRO A 125 14.57 17.40 -19.70
CA PRO A 125 14.72 18.70 -19.04
C PRO A 125 14.06 18.73 -17.66
N GLY A 126 12.86 18.14 -17.53
CA GLY A 126 12.16 18.04 -16.26
C GLY A 126 12.86 17.12 -15.26
N VAL A 127 13.35 15.97 -15.71
CA VAL A 127 14.16 15.08 -14.87
C VAL A 127 15.43 15.80 -14.39
N SER A 128 16.11 16.51 -15.28
CA SER A 128 17.29 17.30 -14.92
C SER A 128 16.97 18.37 -13.87
N LEU A 129 15.79 19.00 -13.96
CA LEU A 129 15.32 19.98 -12.99
C LEU A 129 15.05 19.33 -11.62
N ILE A 130 14.39 18.17 -11.56
CA ILE A 130 14.13 17.47 -10.28
C ILE A 130 15.40 16.87 -9.65
N VAL A 131 16.40 16.48 -10.46
CA VAL A 131 17.74 16.12 -9.99
C VAL A 131 18.42 17.33 -9.36
N ARG A 132 18.43 18.49 -10.05
CA ARG A 132 19.00 19.75 -9.52
C ARG A 132 18.33 20.19 -8.22
N ARG A 133 17.01 20.00 -8.11
CA ARG A 133 16.21 20.25 -6.91
C ARG A 133 16.34 19.16 -5.83
N ARG A 134 17.19 18.14 -6.06
CA ARG A 134 17.45 17.03 -5.12
C ARG A 134 16.20 16.26 -4.70
N ARG A 135 15.19 16.20 -5.58
CA ARG A 135 14.00 15.36 -5.38
C ARG A 135 14.27 13.91 -5.78
N VAL A 136 15.20 13.72 -6.71
CA VAL A 136 15.73 12.42 -7.12
C VAL A 136 17.25 12.49 -7.18
N VAL A 137 17.89 11.34 -7.09
CA VAL A 137 19.34 11.18 -7.09
C VAL A 137 19.76 10.52 -8.39
N ARG A 138 20.81 11.06 -9.01
CA ARG A 138 21.54 10.41 -10.10
C ARG A 138 22.73 9.66 -9.52
N THR A 139 22.86 8.36 -9.81
CA THR A 139 24.03 7.56 -9.43
C THR A 139 25.18 7.79 -10.41
N ALA A 140 26.38 7.32 -10.05
CA ALA A 140 27.54 7.35 -10.95
C ALA A 140 27.28 6.55 -12.24
N ASP A 141 26.53 5.46 -12.14
CA ASP A 141 26.16 4.58 -13.25
C ASP A 141 24.96 5.09 -14.06
N GLY A 142 24.57 6.36 -13.90
CA GLY A 142 23.50 6.97 -14.69
C GLY A 142 22.07 6.56 -14.30
N LEU A 143 21.88 5.84 -13.19
CA LEU A 143 20.55 5.52 -12.68
C LEU A 143 19.92 6.74 -12.01
N ILE A 144 18.64 6.97 -12.28
CA ILE A 144 17.80 7.96 -11.62
C ILE A 144 16.91 7.24 -10.63
N ARG A 145 17.02 7.62 -9.35
CA ARG A 145 16.26 6.99 -8.27
C ARG A 145 15.69 8.00 -7.31
N PHE A 146 14.55 7.69 -6.71
CA PHE A 146 14.07 8.44 -5.56
C PHE A 146 14.97 8.15 -4.35
N PRO A 147 15.31 9.16 -3.53
CA PRO A 147 16.13 8.95 -2.34
C PRO A 147 15.43 8.07 -1.30
N HIS A 148 14.11 7.87 -1.43
CA HIS A 148 13.31 7.11 -0.50
C HIS A 148 12.11 6.41 -1.19
N PRO A 149 11.80 5.14 -0.86
CA PRO A 149 10.63 4.39 -1.36
C PRO A 149 9.32 5.17 -1.30
N GLY A 150 9.01 5.74 -0.14
CA GLY A 150 7.75 6.43 0.11
C GLY A 150 7.53 7.69 -0.73
N LEU A 151 8.56 8.21 -1.41
CA LEU A 151 8.37 9.27 -2.41
C LEU A 151 7.74 8.70 -3.69
N ILE A 152 8.12 7.47 -4.07
CA ILE A 152 7.46 6.75 -5.16
C ILE A 152 5.98 6.54 -4.80
N ASP A 153 5.69 6.02 -3.59
CA ASP A 153 4.32 5.82 -3.11
C ASP A 153 3.52 7.12 -3.06
N PHE A 154 4.13 8.23 -2.65
CA PHE A 154 3.49 9.54 -2.64
C PHE A 154 3.11 10.04 -4.03
N HIS A 155 4.04 9.96 -4.98
CA HIS A 155 3.81 10.39 -6.36
C HIS A 155 2.79 9.50 -7.07
N ILE A 156 2.84 8.17 -6.85
CA ILE A 156 1.79 7.26 -7.32
C ILE A 156 0.46 7.62 -6.67
N GLY A 157 0.44 7.82 -5.35
CA GLY A 157 -0.77 8.12 -4.60
C GLY A 157 -1.46 9.39 -5.09
N ARG A 158 -0.69 10.47 -5.34
CA ARG A 158 -1.18 11.69 -5.98
C ARG A 158 -1.80 11.43 -7.34
N ARG A 159 -1.09 10.71 -8.21
CA ARG A 159 -1.53 10.41 -9.58
C ARG A 159 -2.80 9.56 -9.58
N VAL A 160 -2.85 8.53 -8.74
CA VAL A 160 -4.03 7.67 -8.56
C VAL A 160 -5.20 8.51 -8.04
N PHE A 161 -5.00 9.29 -6.97
CA PHE A 161 -6.06 10.11 -6.39
C PHE A 161 -6.62 11.13 -7.38
N ALA A 162 -5.79 11.77 -8.20
CA ALA A 162 -6.26 12.66 -9.27
C ALA A 162 -7.20 11.92 -10.25
N GLY A 163 -6.88 10.66 -10.60
CA GLY A 163 -7.77 9.78 -11.34
C GLY A 163 -9.08 9.52 -10.61
N VAL A 164 -9.01 9.10 -9.33
CA VAL A 164 -10.20 8.83 -8.51
C VAL A 164 -11.12 10.06 -8.42
N ALA A 165 -10.55 11.23 -8.11
CA ALA A 165 -11.28 12.49 -7.95
C ALA A 165 -11.93 12.96 -9.27
N SER A 166 -11.34 12.63 -10.41
CA SER A 166 -11.90 12.90 -11.74
C SER A 166 -12.82 11.79 -12.27
N GLY A 167 -13.01 10.71 -11.52
CA GLY A 167 -13.83 9.56 -11.92
C GLY A 167 -13.17 8.64 -12.95
N SER A 168 -11.85 8.72 -13.12
CA SER A 168 -11.07 7.83 -13.99
C SER A 168 -10.40 6.71 -13.20
N SER A 169 -10.69 5.46 -13.56
CA SER A 169 -10.11 4.25 -12.96
C SER A 169 -8.84 3.76 -13.64
N ALA A 170 -8.42 4.38 -14.75
CA ALA A 170 -7.37 3.85 -15.64
C ALA A 170 -6.08 3.45 -14.89
N THR A 171 -5.61 4.28 -13.95
CA THR A 171 -4.40 4.01 -13.16
C THR A 171 -4.54 2.80 -12.23
N LEU A 172 -5.76 2.52 -11.74
CA LEU A 172 -6.05 1.39 -10.86
C LEU A 172 -6.34 0.10 -11.62
N GLU A 173 -6.52 0.15 -12.94
CA GLU A 173 -6.76 -1.03 -13.78
C GLU A 173 -5.47 -1.71 -14.22
N THR A 174 -4.35 -0.98 -14.27
CA THR A 174 -3.12 -1.44 -14.94
C THR A 174 -2.29 -2.42 -14.13
N ALA A 175 -2.25 -2.28 -12.80
CA ALA A 175 -1.46 -3.15 -11.93
C ALA A 175 -1.93 -3.02 -10.48
N GLN A 176 -1.71 -4.08 -9.70
CA GLN A 176 -2.09 -4.08 -8.29
C GLN A 176 -1.20 -3.11 -7.50
N THR A 177 -1.82 -2.23 -6.71
CA THR A 177 -1.11 -1.29 -5.82
C THR A 177 -0.53 -2.03 -4.62
N THR A 178 0.52 -1.47 -4.01
CA THR A 178 1.13 -2.05 -2.82
C THR A 178 0.42 -1.57 -1.55
N HIS A 179 0.59 -2.30 -0.44
CA HIS A 179 0.05 -1.89 0.86
C HIS A 179 0.49 -0.47 1.26
N ALA A 180 1.76 -0.12 1.03
CA ALA A 180 2.29 1.21 1.34
C ALA A 180 1.68 2.29 0.43
N THR A 181 1.53 2.00 -0.86
CA THR A 181 0.88 2.90 -1.82
C THR A 181 -0.58 3.16 -1.43
N ASP A 182 -1.33 2.12 -1.07
CA ASP A 182 -2.72 2.26 -0.64
C ASP A 182 -2.85 3.10 0.64
N LEU A 183 -1.92 2.96 1.60
CA LEU A 183 -1.90 3.80 2.81
C LEU A 183 -1.74 5.28 2.45
N VAL A 184 -0.91 5.60 1.45
CA VAL A 184 -0.77 6.97 0.98
C VAL A 184 -2.02 7.45 0.24
N ILE A 185 -2.61 6.61 -0.62
CA ILE A 185 -3.86 6.95 -1.32
C ILE A 185 -5.00 7.21 -0.33
N ARG A 186 -5.09 6.41 0.73
CA ARG A 186 -6.08 6.57 1.80
C ARG A 186 -6.08 7.99 2.36
N GLU A 187 -4.91 8.57 2.64
CA GLU A 187 -4.82 9.92 3.22
C GLU A 187 -5.51 10.98 2.36
N PHE A 188 -5.56 10.78 1.03
CA PHE A 188 -6.30 11.66 0.12
C PHE A 188 -7.78 11.32 0.06
N VAL A 189 -8.13 10.04 0.11
CA VAL A 189 -9.49 9.52 -0.06
C VAL A 189 -10.36 9.71 1.17
N GLU A 190 -9.82 9.55 2.38
CA GLU A 190 -10.59 9.52 3.64
C GLU A 190 -11.40 10.80 3.89
N HIS A 191 -10.98 11.92 3.30
CA HIS A 191 -11.65 13.21 3.41
C HIS A 191 -12.46 13.60 2.17
N ASP A 192 -12.57 12.73 1.17
CA ASP A 192 -13.35 12.96 -0.05
C ASP A 192 -14.46 11.90 -0.21
N PRO A 193 -15.71 12.23 0.18
CA PRO A 193 -16.85 11.32 0.03
C PRO A 193 -17.11 10.88 -1.41
N ARG A 194 -16.74 11.69 -2.41
CA ARG A 194 -16.90 11.33 -3.83
C ARG A 194 -15.87 10.29 -4.24
N ALA A 195 -14.63 10.44 -3.77
CA ALA A 195 -13.59 9.44 -3.99
C ALA A 195 -13.94 8.11 -3.31
N VAL A 196 -14.42 8.14 -2.06
CA VAL A 196 -14.93 6.95 -1.36
C VAL A 196 -16.09 6.31 -2.13
N ALA A 197 -17.03 7.10 -2.65
CA ALA A 197 -18.14 6.57 -3.44
C ALA A 197 -17.68 5.95 -4.77
N ALA A 198 -16.71 6.56 -5.45
CA ALA A 198 -16.13 6.04 -6.69
C ALA A 198 -15.44 4.69 -6.45
N LEU A 199 -14.58 4.61 -5.42
CA LEU A 199 -13.91 3.37 -5.04
C LEU A 199 -14.91 2.28 -4.61
N ASN A 200 -15.98 2.63 -3.90
CA ASN A 200 -17.01 1.65 -3.55
C ASN A 200 -17.67 1.06 -4.80
N ARG A 201 -18.01 1.90 -5.79
CA ARG A 201 -18.55 1.40 -7.06
C ARG A 201 -17.53 0.54 -7.79
N TRP A 202 -16.28 0.98 -7.89
CA TRP A 202 -15.24 0.22 -8.58
C TRP A 202 -14.88 -1.09 -7.89
N MET A 203 -14.96 -1.17 -6.56
CA MET A 203 -14.78 -2.41 -5.83
C MET A 203 -15.81 -3.48 -6.20
N THR A 204 -17.05 -3.06 -6.50
CA THR A 204 -18.16 -3.99 -6.80
C THR A 204 -18.34 -4.22 -8.30
N ASP A 205 -18.33 -3.15 -9.08
CA ASP A 205 -18.72 -3.15 -10.50
C ASP A 205 -17.54 -2.87 -11.45
N GLY A 206 -16.31 -2.83 -10.92
CA GLY A 206 -15.11 -2.59 -11.72
C GLY A 206 -14.91 -3.65 -12.79
N GLY A 207 -14.59 -3.22 -14.02
CA GLY A 207 -14.47 -4.09 -15.19
C GLY A 207 -13.31 -5.10 -15.15
N THR A 208 -12.36 -4.94 -14.22
CA THR A 208 -11.21 -5.84 -14.06
C THR A 208 -11.03 -6.25 -12.60
N ASP A 209 -10.54 -7.46 -12.36
CA ASP A 209 -10.27 -7.96 -11.01
C ASP A 209 -9.23 -7.09 -10.28
N VAL A 210 -8.29 -6.52 -11.03
CA VAL A 210 -7.27 -5.58 -10.54
C VAL A 210 -7.88 -4.28 -10.03
N LEU A 211 -8.82 -3.70 -10.79
CA LEU A 211 -9.54 -2.51 -10.34
C LEU A 211 -10.32 -2.79 -9.05
N ARG A 212 -11.03 -3.93 -9.01
CA ARG A 212 -11.84 -4.31 -7.85
C ARG A 212 -10.98 -4.54 -6.61
N VAL A 213 -9.85 -5.26 -6.72
CA VAL A 213 -8.94 -5.50 -5.59
C VAL A 213 -8.20 -4.23 -5.15
N ASN A 214 -7.81 -3.34 -6.07
CA ASN A 214 -7.17 -2.08 -5.71
C ASN A 214 -8.13 -1.14 -4.98
N ALA A 215 -9.36 -1.03 -5.48
CA ALA A 215 -10.40 -0.26 -4.81
C ALA A 215 -10.70 -0.82 -3.41
N ALA A 216 -10.82 -2.15 -3.28
CA ALA A 216 -10.93 -2.82 -1.98
C ALA A 216 -9.71 -2.52 -1.08
N GLY A 217 -8.50 -2.57 -1.63
CA GLY A 217 -7.23 -2.33 -0.93
C GLY A 217 -7.18 -0.96 -0.27
N ILE A 218 -7.52 0.08 -1.02
CA ILE A 218 -7.56 1.45 -0.52
C ILE A 218 -8.66 1.60 0.55
N LEU A 219 -9.88 1.12 0.25
CA LEU A 219 -11.01 1.22 1.17
C LEU A 219 -10.79 0.47 2.48
N ALA A 220 -10.13 -0.69 2.46
CA ALA A 220 -9.83 -1.50 3.64
C ALA A 220 -8.99 -0.78 4.69
N LYS A 221 -8.28 0.28 4.27
CA LYS A 221 -7.37 1.05 5.11
C LYS A 221 -8.02 2.30 5.69
N VAL A 222 -9.14 2.75 5.14
CA VAL A 222 -9.96 3.83 5.70
C VAL A 222 -10.45 3.41 7.09
N ALA A 223 -10.27 4.26 8.10
CA ALA A 223 -10.53 3.91 9.50
C ALA A 223 -12.04 3.97 9.85
N ALA A 224 -12.86 3.26 9.07
CA ALA A 224 -14.31 3.27 9.15
C ALA A 224 -14.87 1.83 9.16
N PRO A 225 -15.41 1.33 10.29
CA PRO A 225 -15.88 -0.06 10.42
C PRO A 225 -16.90 -0.50 9.37
N GLU A 226 -17.78 0.41 8.95
CA GLU A 226 -18.77 0.16 7.90
C GLU A 226 -18.18 0.07 6.49
N ILE A 227 -17.04 0.72 6.24
CA ILE A 227 -16.27 0.53 5.01
C ILE A 227 -15.57 -0.82 5.06
N ALA A 228 -14.94 -1.16 6.19
CA ALA A 228 -14.33 -2.47 6.40
C ALA A 228 -15.32 -3.63 6.19
N ASP A 229 -16.52 -3.53 6.77
CA ASP A 229 -17.59 -4.52 6.58
C ASP A 229 -17.95 -4.69 5.09
N ARG A 230 -18.05 -3.59 4.33
CA ARG A 230 -18.35 -3.65 2.89
C ARG A 230 -17.22 -4.27 2.08
N VAL A 231 -15.97 -3.93 2.38
CA VAL A 231 -14.81 -4.52 1.71
C VAL A 231 -14.77 -6.02 1.94
N ILE A 232 -14.91 -6.47 3.18
CA ILE A 232 -14.88 -7.90 3.50
C ILE A 232 -16.06 -8.64 2.86
N ALA A 233 -17.25 -8.04 2.86
CA ALA A 233 -18.41 -8.61 2.16
C ALA A 233 -18.15 -8.75 0.65
N ALA A 234 -17.55 -7.74 0.00
CA ALA A 234 -17.19 -7.78 -1.41
C ALA A 234 -16.15 -8.88 -1.71
N LEU A 235 -15.08 -8.97 -0.91
CA LEU A 235 -14.07 -10.03 -1.06
C LEU A 235 -14.64 -11.42 -0.80
N ARG A 236 -15.65 -11.56 0.05
CA ARG A 236 -16.30 -12.86 0.30
C ARG A 236 -17.04 -13.37 -0.95
N VAL A 237 -17.66 -12.48 -1.72
CA VAL A 237 -18.44 -12.86 -2.92
C VAL A 237 -17.58 -12.94 -4.19
N ASP A 238 -16.60 -12.05 -4.33
CA ASP A 238 -15.73 -12.01 -5.51
C ASP A 238 -14.49 -12.88 -5.30
N SER A 239 -14.50 -14.09 -5.87
CA SER A 239 -13.36 -15.01 -5.75
C SER A 239 -12.09 -14.51 -6.44
N ALA A 240 -12.19 -13.76 -7.53
CA ALA A 240 -11.03 -13.32 -8.27
C ALA A 240 -10.29 -12.20 -7.52
N ALA A 241 -11.03 -11.16 -7.09
CA ALA A 241 -10.47 -10.10 -6.26
C ALA A 241 -9.97 -10.63 -4.91
N ARG A 242 -10.69 -11.60 -4.31
CA ARG A 242 -10.24 -12.28 -3.08
C ARG A 242 -8.90 -12.96 -3.24
N THR A 243 -8.71 -13.75 -4.31
CA THR A 243 -7.44 -14.43 -4.56
C THR A 243 -6.31 -13.41 -4.64
N LEU A 244 -6.47 -12.33 -5.41
CA LEU A 244 -5.46 -11.27 -5.50
C LEU A 244 -5.15 -10.61 -4.14
N TYR A 245 -6.17 -10.35 -3.32
CA TYR A 245 -5.96 -9.73 -2.00
C TYR A 245 -5.25 -10.70 -1.03
N VAL A 246 -5.73 -11.95 -0.95
CA VAL A 246 -5.14 -12.97 -0.08
C VAL A 246 -3.69 -13.25 -0.48
N THR A 247 -3.39 -13.29 -1.78
CA THR A 247 -2.01 -13.41 -2.27
C THR A 247 -1.14 -12.24 -1.80
N ALA A 248 -1.62 -11.00 -1.93
CA ALA A 248 -0.88 -9.82 -1.48
C ALA A 248 -0.61 -9.84 0.04
N VAL A 249 -1.60 -10.24 0.84
CA VAL A 249 -1.46 -10.37 2.30
C VAL A 249 -0.50 -11.51 2.66
N ALA A 250 -0.65 -12.69 2.05
CA ALA A 250 0.23 -13.83 2.30
C ALA A 250 1.69 -13.49 1.96
N SER A 251 1.95 -12.90 0.79
CA SER A 251 3.31 -12.51 0.39
C SER A 251 3.94 -11.53 1.39
N ARG A 252 3.18 -10.52 1.84
CA ARG A 252 3.66 -9.53 2.81
C ARG A 252 3.87 -10.11 4.21
N VAL A 253 2.85 -10.76 4.77
CA VAL A 253 2.84 -11.21 6.18
C VAL A 253 3.78 -12.39 6.39
N LEU A 254 3.85 -13.31 5.43
CA LEU A 254 4.69 -14.49 5.50
C LEU A 254 6.09 -14.27 4.90
N ALA A 255 6.30 -13.12 4.25
CA ALA A 255 7.53 -12.80 3.52
C ALA A 255 7.92 -13.87 2.47
N ILE A 256 6.92 -14.43 1.79
CA ILE A 256 7.10 -15.45 0.75
C ILE A 256 6.96 -14.85 -0.66
N PRO A 257 7.61 -15.46 -1.69
CA PRO A 257 7.45 -15.02 -3.07
C PRO A 257 5.99 -15.05 -3.53
N TRP A 258 5.63 -14.13 -4.43
CA TRP A 258 4.28 -13.99 -4.97
C TRP A 258 3.70 -15.31 -5.49
N ASP A 259 4.48 -16.09 -6.25
CA ASP A 259 4.01 -17.37 -6.81
C ASP A 259 3.63 -18.39 -5.74
N ALA A 260 4.38 -18.44 -4.62
CA ALA A 260 4.06 -19.29 -3.48
C ALA A 260 2.83 -18.76 -2.73
N ALA A 261 2.73 -17.44 -2.54
CA ALA A 261 1.55 -16.80 -1.96
C ALA A 261 0.28 -17.01 -2.81
N ALA A 262 0.41 -17.06 -4.14
CA ALA A 262 -0.70 -17.29 -5.06
C ALA A 262 -1.19 -18.74 -4.96
N LYS A 263 -0.28 -19.70 -4.92
CA LYS A 263 -0.62 -21.12 -4.68
C LYS A 263 -1.28 -21.34 -3.34
N LEU A 264 -0.78 -20.68 -2.29
CA LEU A 264 -1.36 -20.71 -0.96
C LEU A 264 -2.77 -20.10 -0.94
N ALA A 265 -2.96 -18.91 -1.52
CA ALA A 265 -4.27 -18.26 -1.64
C ALA A 265 -5.28 -19.12 -2.41
N GLY A 266 -4.81 -19.84 -3.43
CA GLY A 266 -5.61 -20.81 -4.19
C GLY A 266 -5.85 -22.14 -3.49
N GLY A 267 -5.28 -22.37 -2.29
CA GLY A 267 -5.41 -23.62 -1.54
C GLY A 267 -4.66 -24.81 -2.15
N THR A 268 -3.69 -24.56 -3.03
CA THR A 268 -2.89 -25.59 -3.72
C THR A 268 -1.57 -25.92 -3.03
N GLU A 269 -1.19 -25.14 -2.02
CA GLU A 269 0.03 -25.33 -1.23
C GLU A 269 -0.28 -25.15 0.25
N ALA A 270 0.40 -25.93 1.09
CA ALA A 270 0.27 -25.80 2.53
C ALA A 270 1.02 -24.56 3.03
N PRO A 271 0.50 -23.83 4.04
CA PRO A 271 1.23 -22.72 4.62
C PRO A 271 2.54 -23.18 5.29
N PRO A 272 3.61 -22.35 5.30
CA PRO A 272 4.82 -22.61 6.07
C PRO A 272 4.54 -22.88 7.56
N HIS A 273 5.37 -23.70 8.21
CA HIS A 273 5.15 -24.17 9.59
C HIS A 273 5.08 -23.03 10.64
N ASP A 274 5.76 -21.90 10.42
CA ASP A 274 5.75 -20.74 11.33
C ASP A 274 4.68 -19.68 10.97
N SER A 275 3.85 -19.94 9.95
CA SER A 275 2.87 -18.98 9.45
C SER A 275 1.79 -18.62 10.46
N ALA A 276 1.37 -19.58 11.29
CA ALA A 276 0.23 -19.40 12.18
C ALA A 276 0.43 -18.23 13.17
N VAL A 277 1.63 -18.09 13.73
CA VAL A 277 1.96 -17.00 14.67
C VAL A 277 2.01 -15.65 13.96
N ARG A 278 2.60 -15.59 12.75
CA ARG A 278 2.67 -14.36 11.96
C ARG A 278 1.29 -13.86 11.54
N LEU A 279 0.44 -14.77 11.05
CA LEU A 279 -0.94 -14.50 10.67
C LEU A 279 -1.78 -14.07 11.88
N ALA A 280 -1.59 -14.73 13.03
CA ALA A 280 -2.26 -14.34 14.27
C ALA A 280 -1.84 -12.93 14.74
N GLY A 281 -0.57 -12.56 14.56
CA GLY A 281 -0.08 -11.21 14.81
C GLY A 281 -0.77 -10.14 13.95
N GLU A 282 -1.00 -10.47 12.67
CA GLU A 282 -1.66 -9.57 11.71
C GLU A 282 -3.14 -9.31 12.06
N LEU A 283 -3.79 -10.15 12.87
CA LEU A 283 -5.17 -9.93 13.35
C LEU A 283 -5.31 -8.66 14.19
N ARG A 284 -4.21 -8.05 14.65
CA ARG A 284 -4.21 -6.78 15.38
C ARG A 284 -3.77 -5.60 14.53
N ASN A 285 -3.55 -5.78 13.23
CA ASN A 285 -3.15 -4.69 12.33
C ASN A 285 -4.24 -3.60 12.33
N PRO A 286 -3.99 -2.39 12.88
CA PRO A 286 -5.02 -1.36 12.98
C PRO A 286 -5.29 -0.66 11.64
N ARG A 287 -4.41 -0.85 10.65
CA ARG A 287 -4.39 -0.08 9.40
C ARG A 287 -5.07 -0.75 8.21
N ASP A 288 -5.40 -2.04 8.30
CA ASP A 288 -5.96 -2.77 7.15
C ASP A 288 -6.93 -3.84 7.64
N ALA A 289 -8.23 -3.52 7.62
CA ALA A 289 -9.25 -4.41 8.13
C ALA A 289 -9.40 -5.68 7.27
N ALA A 290 -9.18 -5.57 5.96
CA ALA A 290 -9.22 -6.72 5.06
C ALA A 290 -7.97 -7.61 5.20
N ALA A 291 -6.81 -7.07 5.59
CA ALA A 291 -5.64 -7.87 5.94
C ALA A 291 -5.88 -8.70 7.21
N ARG A 292 -6.58 -8.15 8.21
CA ARG A 292 -7.03 -8.94 9.38
C ARG A 292 -7.93 -10.10 8.95
N TRP A 293 -8.90 -9.82 8.08
CA TRP A 293 -9.78 -10.85 7.51
C TRP A 293 -9.02 -11.92 6.73
N CYS A 294 -8.16 -11.53 5.79
CA CYS A 294 -7.35 -12.45 4.98
C CYS A 294 -6.44 -13.31 5.85
N SER A 295 -5.84 -12.72 6.89
CA SER A 295 -5.00 -13.46 7.82
C SER A 295 -5.78 -14.50 8.61
N ALA A 296 -7.03 -14.22 9.00
CA ALA A 296 -7.90 -15.22 9.63
C ALA A 296 -8.28 -16.35 8.65
N VAL A 297 -8.51 -16.04 7.36
CA VAL A 297 -8.75 -17.04 6.31
C VAL A 297 -7.54 -17.95 6.12
N LEU A 298 -6.34 -17.38 6.01
CA LEU A 298 -5.09 -18.13 5.88
C LEU A 298 -4.80 -18.94 7.15
N LEU A 299 -5.06 -18.37 8.33
CA LEU A 299 -4.85 -19.05 9.61
C LEU A 299 -5.74 -20.30 9.74
N HIS A 300 -6.97 -20.25 9.25
CA HIS A 300 -7.82 -21.44 9.15
C HIS A 300 -7.18 -22.55 8.31
N GLN A 301 -6.54 -22.21 7.17
CA GLN A 301 -5.85 -23.18 6.30
C GLN A 301 -4.62 -23.83 6.95
N THR A 302 -3.99 -23.17 7.93
CA THR A 302 -2.85 -23.75 8.67
C THR A 302 -3.24 -24.92 9.57
N GLY A 303 -4.51 -25.04 9.96
CA GLY A 303 -4.93 -25.92 11.06
C GLY A 303 -4.37 -25.52 12.43
N GLY A 304 -3.52 -24.49 12.52
CA GLY A 304 -2.86 -24.01 13.72
C GLY A 304 -3.73 -23.13 14.62
N ALA A 305 -4.99 -22.89 14.26
CA ALA A 305 -5.93 -22.08 15.03
C ALA A 305 -6.13 -22.58 16.48
N ALA A 306 -5.91 -23.88 16.72
CA ALA A 306 -6.04 -24.50 18.02
C ALA A 306 -4.83 -24.29 18.96
N ALA A 307 -3.70 -23.80 18.45
CA ALA A 307 -2.52 -23.54 19.27
C ALA A 307 -2.78 -22.39 20.26
N GLU A 308 -2.40 -22.56 21.53
CA GLU A 308 -2.68 -21.57 22.59
C GLU A 308 -2.17 -20.15 22.27
N PRO A 309 -0.95 -19.94 21.72
CA PRO A 309 -0.50 -18.60 21.33
C PRO A 309 -1.41 -17.95 20.27
N VAL A 310 -1.97 -18.76 19.37
CA VAL A 310 -2.89 -18.30 18.32
C VAL A 310 -4.24 -17.95 18.91
N LYS A 311 -4.81 -18.81 19.76
CA LYS A 311 -6.08 -18.52 20.46
C LYS A 311 -5.99 -17.24 21.29
N ALA A 312 -4.89 -17.05 22.01
CA ALA A 312 -4.66 -15.84 22.80
C ALA A 312 -4.63 -14.59 21.92
N ALA A 313 -3.93 -14.64 20.78
CA ALA A 313 -3.89 -13.53 19.83
C ALA A 313 -5.25 -13.24 19.19
N VAL A 314 -6.03 -14.28 18.84
CA VAL A 314 -7.40 -14.13 18.31
C VAL A 314 -8.33 -13.53 19.36
N ALA A 315 -8.25 -14.00 20.61
CA ALA A 315 -9.04 -13.46 21.71
C ALA A 315 -8.70 -11.99 22.02
N ASP A 316 -7.43 -11.62 21.91
CA ASP A 316 -6.99 -10.22 22.05
C ASP A 316 -7.54 -9.34 20.91
N ALA A 317 -7.39 -9.79 19.66
CA ALA A 317 -7.93 -9.10 18.49
C ALA A 317 -9.46 -8.90 18.57
N LEU A 318 -10.20 -9.91 19.02
CA LEU A 318 -11.66 -9.84 19.21
C LEU A 318 -12.09 -8.72 20.16
N ARG A 319 -11.31 -8.40 21.19
CA ARG A 319 -11.65 -7.33 22.15
C ARG A 319 -11.52 -5.94 21.56
N ALA A 320 -10.63 -5.77 20.58
CA ALA A 320 -10.32 -4.48 19.95
C ALA A 320 -11.02 -4.27 18.61
N GLU A 321 -11.64 -5.31 18.03
CA GLU A 321 -12.22 -5.25 16.69
C GLU A 321 -13.59 -4.55 16.68
N ALA A 322 -13.77 -3.65 15.71
CA ALA A 322 -15.01 -2.90 15.50
C ALA A 322 -15.79 -3.37 14.26
N SER A 323 -15.14 -3.97 13.27
CA SER A 323 -15.80 -4.52 12.07
C SER A 323 -16.57 -5.78 12.42
N ARG A 324 -17.87 -5.80 12.08
CA ARG A 324 -18.74 -6.95 12.30
C ARG A 324 -18.30 -8.15 11.47
N GLU A 325 -17.82 -7.93 10.25
CA GLU A 325 -17.32 -9.00 9.39
C GLU A 325 -16.05 -9.63 9.96
N ASN A 326 -15.12 -8.85 10.51
CA ASN A 326 -13.95 -9.40 11.20
C ASN A 326 -14.34 -10.14 12.49
N LEU A 327 -15.24 -9.59 13.30
CA LEU A 327 -15.75 -10.28 14.49
C LEU A 327 -16.36 -11.65 14.13
N ARG A 328 -17.19 -11.72 13.08
CA ARG A 328 -17.74 -12.98 12.57
C ARG A 328 -16.66 -13.96 12.11
N THR A 329 -15.64 -13.45 11.44
CA THR A 329 -14.53 -14.23 10.88
C THR A 329 -13.66 -14.82 12.00
N MET A 330 -13.31 -14.02 13.01
CA MET A 330 -12.56 -14.47 14.18
C MET A 330 -13.38 -15.45 15.03
N ALA A 331 -14.68 -15.23 15.19
CA ALA A 331 -15.56 -16.19 15.86
C ALA A 331 -15.63 -17.54 15.11
N ALA A 332 -15.73 -17.52 13.78
CA ALA A 332 -15.69 -18.72 12.95
C ALA A 332 -14.36 -19.47 13.10
N LEU A 333 -13.25 -18.74 13.11
CA LEU A 333 -11.91 -19.31 13.32
C LEU A 333 -11.80 -20.03 14.67
N LEU A 334 -12.28 -19.43 15.76
CA LEU A 334 -12.30 -20.06 17.08
C LEU A 334 -13.21 -21.31 17.14
N ALA A 335 -14.30 -21.29 16.37
CA ALA A 335 -15.21 -22.43 16.23
C ALA A 335 -14.69 -23.51 15.26
N GLY A 336 -13.49 -23.34 14.67
CA GLY A 336 -12.95 -24.26 13.66
C GLY A 336 -13.73 -24.26 12.34
N SER A 337 -14.61 -23.29 12.13
CA SER A 337 -15.42 -23.15 10.92
C SER A 337 -14.70 -22.34 9.85
N ASN A 338 -14.95 -22.64 8.58
CA ASN A 338 -14.35 -21.90 7.47
C ASN A 338 -14.85 -20.44 7.46
N PRO A 339 -13.96 -19.44 7.62
CA PRO A 339 -14.39 -18.04 7.71
C PRO A 339 -15.01 -17.47 6.44
N ILE A 340 -14.84 -18.13 5.27
CA ILE A 340 -15.42 -17.69 3.99
C ILE A 340 -16.91 -18.06 3.91
N THR A 341 -17.32 -19.25 4.37
CA THR A 341 -18.66 -19.80 4.15
C THR A 341 -19.71 -19.41 5.19
N THR A 342 -19.30 -18.74 6.28
CA THR A 342 -20.13 -18.51 7.48
C THR A 342 -21.38 -17.62 7.34
N THR A 343 -21.74 -17.17 6.14
CA THR A 343 -22.89 -16.26 5.94
C THR A 343 -23.99 -16.74 4.99
N ASN A 344 -23.83 -17.85 4.24
CA ASN A 344 -24.80 -18.21 3.18
C ASN A 344 -25.70 -19.42 3.44
N GLU A 345 -25.50 -20.23 4.49
CA GLU A 345 -26.32 -21.44 4.69
C GLU A 345 -27.49 -21.27 5.68
N ARG A 346 -27.68 -20.12 6.32
CA ARG A 346 -28.81 -19.87 7.23
C ARG A 346 -29.99 -19.10 6.60
N ARG A 347 -30.00 -18.92 5.29
CA ARG A 347 -31.12 -18.31 4.52
C ARG A 347 -31.57 -19.21 3.35
N ARG A 348 -31.60 -20.53 3.57
CA ARG A 348 -32.34 -21.46 2.72
C ARG A 348 -33.28 -22.28 3.58
#